data_AF-A0A931YU97-F1
#
_entry.id   AF-A0A931YU97-F1
#
_cell.length_a   1.000
_cell.length_b   1.000
_cell.length_c   1.000
_cell.angle_alpha   90.00
_cell.angle_beta   90.00
_cell.angle_gamma   90.00
#
_symmetry.space_group_name_H-M   'P 1'
#
loop_
_entity.id
_entity.type
_entity.pdbx_description
1 polymer ?
#
loop_
_entity_poly.entity_id
_entity_poly.type
_entity_poly.pdbx_seq_one_letter_code
_entity_poly.pdbx_strand_id
1 'polypeptide(L)'
;PKAGVFAHAEAEVVAHNLAAEITGRGVPRHFDGFGSCFVEMGDGVAAYAKGNFYAEPAPAMTLRSPSRVWHWSKIYVEKSRLRRWF
;
A
#
# COMPACT_ATOMS: atom_id res chain seq x y z
N PRO A 1 -1.23 10.10 -5.68
CA PRO A 1 -1.14 8.80 -6.40
C PRO A 1 -2.47 8.04 -6.23
N LYS A 2 -2.92 7.23 -7.22
CA LYS A 2 -4.23 6.56 -7.17
C LYS A 2 -4.09 5.04 -7.34
N ALA A 3 -4.10 4.31 -6.23
CA ALA A 3 -4.04 2.85 -6.19
C ALA A 3 -4.67 2.32 -4.89
N GLY A 4 -5.11 1.07 -4.89
CA GLY A 4 -5.82 0.49 -3.74
C GLY A 4 -4.99 0.41 -2.45
N VAL A 5 -3.66 0.39 -2.53
CA VAL A 5 -2.79 0.45 -1.34
C VAL A 5 -2.88 1.82 -0.65
N PHE A 6 -2.95 2.92 -1.42
CA PHE A 6 -3.11 4.27 -0.88
C PHE A 6 -4.50 4.44 -0.30
N ALA A 7 -5.53 4.06 -1.05
CA ALA A 7 -6.91 4.15 -0.59
C ALA A 7 -7.12 3.40 0.74
N HIS A 8 -6.49 2.24 0.91
CA HIS A 8 -6.56 1.50 2.17
C HIS A 8 -5.84 2.22 3.32
N ALA A 9 -4.62 2.70 3.11
CA ALA A 9 -3.86 3.42 4.14
C ALA A 9 -4.52 4.77 4.52
N GLU A 10 -5.03 5.50 3.53
CA GLU A 10 -5.80 6.73 3.75
C GLU A 10 -7.09 6.44 4.53
N ALA A 11 -7.78 5.33 4.23
CA ALA A 11 -8.96 4.92 4.99
C ALA A 11 -8.64 4.61 6.45
N GLU A 12 -7.49 4.00 6.77
CA GLU A 12 -7.06 3.77 8.15
C GLU A 12 -6.77 5.08 8.89
N VAL A 13 -6.14 6.05 8.23
CA VAL A 13 -5.89 7.39 8.79
C VAL A 13 -7.21 8.11 9.08
N VAL A 14 -8.15 8.09 8.13
CA VAL A 14 -9.47 8.70 8.30
C VAL A 14 -10.23 8.03 9.45
N ALA A 15 -10.27 6.70 9.49
CA ALA A 15 -10.95 5.96 10.56
C ALA A 15 -10.36 6.29 11.94
N HIS A 16 -9.03 6.37 12.05
CA HIS A 16 -8.36 6.76 13.30
C HIS A 16 -8.74 8.18 13.73
N ASN A 17 -8.71 9.14 12.80
CA ASN A 17 -8.96 10.55 13.11
C ASN A 17 -10.42 10.78 13.51
N LEU A 18 -11.36 10.12 12.84
CA LEU A 18 -12.77 10.15 13.24
C LEU A 18 -12.97 9.59 14.64
N ALA A 19 -12.31 8.46 14.98
CA ALA A 19 -12.38 7.91 16.33
C ALA A 19 -11.80 8.88 17.39
N ALA A 20 -10.70 9.56 17.07
CA ALA A 20 -10.10 10.55 17.95
C ALA A 20 -11.00 11.77 18.16
N GLU A 21 -11.65 12.24 17.08
CA GLU A 21 -12.61 13.34 17.12
C GLU A 21 -13.85 12.98 17.97
N ILE A 22 -14.44 11.81 17.73
CA ILE A 22 -15.65 11.35 18.44
C ILE A 22 -15.38 11.18 19.93
N THR A 23 -14.21 10.68 20.31
CA THR A 23 -13.88 10.38 21.71
C THR A 23 -13.24 11.54 22.45
N GLY A 24 -12.77 12.57 21.73
CA GLY A 24 -11.93 13.65 22.27
C GLY A 24 -10.58 13.16 22.80
N ARG A 25 -10.11 11.98 22.37
CA ARG A 25 -8.87 11.34 22.84
C ARG A 25 -7.96 10.95 21.68
N GLY A 26 -6.65 11.10 21.87
CA GLY A 26 -5.65 10.76 20.86
C GLY A 26 -5.23 11.96 20.02
N VAL A 27 -4.30 11.73 19.08
CA VAL A 27 -3.70 12.76 18.21
C VAL A 27 -4.00 12.43 16.76
N PRO A 28 -4.43 13.40 15.93
CA PRO A 28 -4.64 13.17 14.50
C PRO A 28 -3.40 12.61 13.81
N ARG A 29 -3.63 11.70 12.87
CA ARG A 29 -2.61 11.13 12.00
C ARG A 29 -2.69 11.74 10.62
N HIS A 30 -1.56 11.73 9.92
CA HIS A 30 -1.48 12.08 8.50
C HIS A 30 -1.01 10.87 7.72
N PHE A 31 -1.55 10.72 6.51
CA PHE A 31 -1.04 9.74 5.57
C PHE A 31 0.36 10.16 5.09
N ASP A 32 1.30 9.23 5.11
CA ASP A 32 2.75 9.47 4.96
C ASP A 32 3.24 9.38 3.51
N GLY A 33 2.35 9.09 2.55
CA GLY A 33 2.69 8.98 1.14
C GLY A 33 3.29 7.63 0.73
N PHE A 34 3.41 6.66 1.66
CA PHE A 34 4.00 5.37 1.34
C PHE A 34 3.04 4.46 0.57
N GLY A 35 3.57 3.81 -0.46
CA GLY A 35 2.83 2.84 -1.24
C GLY A 35 3.71 1.78 -1.85
N SER A 36 3.06 0.72 -2.34
CA SER A 36 3.72 -0.35 -3.06
C SER A 36 2.85 -0.94 -4.15
N CYS A 37 3.49 -1.53 -5.15
CA CYS A 37 2.81 -2.28 -6.19
C CYS A 37 3.66 -3.47 -6.66
N PHE A 38 2.96 -4.50 -7.10
CA PHE A 38 3.54 -5.61 -7.85
C PHE A 38 3.43 -5.31 -9.34
N VAL A 39 4.49 -5.59 -10.10
CA VAL A 39 4.50 -5.47 -11.55
C VAL A 39 4.71 -6.88 -12.11
N GLU A 40 3.62 -7.48 -12.58
CA GLU A 40 3.66 -8.81 -13.21
C GLU A 40 4.39 -8.73 -14.56
N MET A 41 5.36 -9.61 -14.76
CA MET A 41 6.20 -9.64 -15.95
C MET A 41 5.96 -10.87 -16.83
N GLY A 42 5.02 -11.75 -16.46
CA GLY A 42 4.82 -13.06 -17.09
C GLY A 42 5.64 -14.17 -16.44
N ASP A 43 5.53 -15.41 -16.95
CA ASP A 43 6.33 -16.58 -16.55
C ASP A 43 6.43 -16.86 -15.04
N GLY A 44 5.41 -16.45 -14.28
CA GLY A 44 5.38 -16.60 -12.82
C GLY A 44 6.43 -15.76 -12.10
N VAL A 45 6.85 -14.63 -12.69
CA VAL A 45 7.75 -13.65 -12.08
C VAL A 45 7.12 -12.27 -12.03
N ALA A 46 7.39 -11.55 -10.94
CA ALA A 46 6.95 -10.17 -10.77
C ALA A 46 8.08 -9.32 -10.18
N ALA A 47 8.11 -8.05 -10.50
CA ALA A 47 8.89 -7.05 -9.76
C ALA A 47 8.04 -6.45 -8.63
N TYR A 48 8.70 -5.82 -7.67
CA TYR A 48 8.03 -5.14 -6.56
C TYR A 48 8.56 -3.73 -6.39
N ALA A 49 7.67 -2.75 -6.56
CA ALA A 49 7.99 -1.35 -6.32
C ALA A 49 7.42 -0.91 -4.97
N LYS A 50 8.19 -0.16 -4.20
CA LYS A 50 7.71 0.50 -2.97
C LYS A 50 8.44 1.80 -2.73
N GLY A 51 7.81 2.72 -2.02
CA GLY A 51 8.47 3.95 -1.60
C GLY A 51 7.52 5.05 -1.16
N ASN A 52 8.11 6.22 -0.93
CA ASN A 52 7.40 7.43 -0.52
C ASN A 52 7.11 8.31 -1.75
N PHE A 53 5.82 8.45 -2.07
CA PHE A 53 5.34 9.26 -3.19
C PHE A 53 5.27 10.76 -2.90
N TYR A 54 5.36 11.16 -1.63
CA TYR A 54 5.39 12.55 -1.19
C TYR A 54 6.81 13.05 -0.91
N ALA A 55 7.84 12.21 -1.16
CA ALA A 55 9.21 12.67 -1.06
C ALA A 55 9.51 13.75 -2.11
N GLU A 56 10.27 14.77 -1.70
CA GLU A 56 10.74 15.87 -2.53
C GLU A 56 12.26 15.75 -2.76
N PRO A 57 12.79 16.23 -3.91
CA PRO A 57 12.09 16.88 -5.03
C PRO A 57 11.35 15.91 -5.98
N ALA A 58 11.51 14.60 -5.77
CA ALA A 58 10.86 13.56 -6.56
C ALA A 58 10.55 12.33 -5.69
N PRO A 59 9.56 11.51 -6.06
CA PRO A 59 9.21 10.29 -5.33
C PRO A 59 10.42 9.38 -5.06
N ALA A 60 10.59 9.00 -3.79
CA ALA A 60 11.67 8.12 -3.36
C ALA A 60 11.21 6.66 -3.45
N MET A 61 11.44 6.04 -4.60
CA MET A 61 10.95 4.71 -4.94
C MET A 61 12.09 3.71 -5.12
N THR A 62 11.87 2.47 -4.68
CA THR A 62 12.76 1.34 -4.91
C THR A 62 12.03 0.28 -5.72
N LEU A 63 12.63 -0.13 -6.84
CA LEU A 63 12.17 -1.25 -7.64
C LEU A 63 13.05 -2.46 -7.35
N ARG A 64 12.45 -3.53 -6.84
CA ARG A 64 13.11 -4.83 -6.66
C ARG A 64 13.01 -5.63 -7.93
N SER A 65 14.12 -6.25 -8.33
CA SER A 65 14.22 -7.04 -9.56
C SER A 65 13.15 -8.15 -9.62
N PRO A 66 12.71 -8.52 -10.84
CA PRO A 66 11.72 -9.57 -11.02
C PRO A 66 12.14 -10.90 -10.37
N SER A 67 11.22 -11.53 -9.64
CA SER A 67 11.44 -12.86 -9.07
C SER A 67 10.12 -13.60 -8.86
N ARG A 68 10.21 -14.94 -8.73
CA ARG A 68 9.05 -15.78 -8.42
C ARG A 68 8.47 -15.48 -7.04
N VAL A 69 9.31 -15.04 -6.10
CA VAL A 69 8.89 -14.71 -4.72
C VAL A 69 7.87 -13.56 -4.74
N TRP A 70 8.11 -12.53 -5.55
CA TRP A 70 7.18 -11.42 -5.68
C TRP A 70 5.87 -11.82 -6.36
N HIS A 71 5.92 -12.71 -7.35
CA HIS A 71 4.73 -13.26 -7.98
C HIS A 71 3.86 -14.01 -6.96
N TRP A 72 4.45 -14.93 -6.20
CA TRP A 72 3.71 -15.65 -5.14
C TRP A 72 3.17 -14.70 -4.07
N SER A 73 3.93 -13.66 -3.70
CA SER A 73 3.50 -12.63 -2.77
C SER A 73 2.27 -11.86 -3.28
N LYS A 74 2.28 -11.49 -4.57
CA LYS A 74 1.14 -10.85 -5.23
C LYS A 74 -0.10 -11.74 -5.17
N ILE A 75 0.04 -13.02 -5.55
CA ILE A 75 -1.08 -13.98 -5.53
C ILE A 75 -1.64 -14.14 -4.12
N TYR A 76 -0.78 -14.23 -3.10
CA TYR A 76 -1.20 -14.30 -1.71
C TYR A 76 -1.97 -13.04 -1.26
N VAL A 77 -1.44 -11.85 -1.56
CA VAL A 77 -2.10 -10.57 -1.24
C VAL A 77 -3.47 -10.46 -1.92
N GLU A 78 -3.55 -10.84 -3.19
CA GLU A 78 -4.81 -10.84 -3.95
C GLU A 78 -5.85 -11.79 -3.34
N LYS A 79 -5.46 -13.05 -3.11
CA LYS A 79 -6.37 -14.07 -2.55
C LYS A 79 -6.80 -13.74 -1.11
N SER A 80 -5.88 -13.27 -0.28
CA SER A 80 -6.20 -12.88 1.11
C SER A 80 -7.15 -11.69 1.16
N ARG A 81 -7.00 -10.70 0.27
CA ARG A 81 -7.95 -9.60 0.15
C ARG A 81 -9.31 -10.10 -0.33
N LEU A 82 -9.39 -10.85 -1.43
CA LEU A 82 -10.68 -11.34 -1.94
C LEU A 82 -11.45 -12.15 -0.87
N ARG A 83 -10.76 -13.02 -0.13
CA ARG A 83 -11.35 -13.81 0.98
C ARG A 83 -11.82 -13.00 2.19
N ARG A 84 -11.33 -11.77 2.37
CA ARG A 84 -11.80 -10.89 3.47
C ARG A 84 -13.06 -10.13 3.10
N TRP A 85 -13.31 -9.94 1.80
CA TRP A 85 -14.44 -9.16 1.30
C TRP A 85 -15.61 -10.05 0.85
N PHE A 86 -15.33 -11.30 0.44
CA PHE A 86 -16.30 -12.32 0.04
C PHE A 86 -16.10 -13.60 0.86
#